data_AF-A0A956QV10-F1
#
_entry.id   AF-A0A956QV10-F1
#
_cell.length_a   1.000
_cell.length_b   1.000
_cell.length_c   1.000
_cell.angle_alpha   90.00
_cell.angle_beta   90.00
_cell.angle_gamma   90.00
#
_symmetry.space_group_name_H-M   'P 1'
#
loop_
_entity.id
_entity.type
_entity.pdbx_description
1 polymer ?
#
loop_
_entity_poly.entity_id
_entity_poly.type
_entity_poly.pdbx_seq_one_letter_code
_entity_poly.pdbx_strand_id
1 'polypeptide(L)'
;MNQYRGRPGRIVSLLVGACLGAGFLTVFPGEQAGAAPKLLPGYAAKENIDQVNKGIKWHTNLAAAESDARQQGKMILWIQLVGKMDGAT
;
A
#
# COMPACT_ATOMS: atom_id res chain seq x y z
N MET A 1 11.85 16.74 53.18
CA MET A 1 12.59 17.93 52.70
C MET A 1 12.63 17.83 51.18
N ASN A 2 11.80 18.57 50.43
CA ASN A 2 12.11 19.90 49.87
C ASN A 2 13.51 19.91 49.19
N GLN A 3 13.74 20.22 47.90
CA GLN A 3 13.01 20.99 46.89
C GLN A 3 13.66 20.79 45.50
N TYR A 4 12.87 21.14 44.49
CA TYR A 4 13.13 21.37 43.07
C TYR A 4 14.41 22.14 42.68
N ARG A 5 14.92 21.85 41.48
CA ARG A 5 15.47 22.81 40.50
C ARG A 5 15.59 22.10 39.14
N GLY A 6 14.68 22.35 38.20
CA GLY A 6 14.91 23.20 37.01
C GLY A 6 15.71 22.44 35.93
N ARG A 7 15.37 22.34 34.65
CA ARG A 7 14.47 23.02 33.70
C ARG A 7 14.45 22.15 32.40
N PRO A 8 13.68 22.49 31.36
CA PRO A 8 13.22 21.56 30.32
C PRO A 8 14.19 21.36 29.15
N GLY A 9 14.01 20.21 28.48
CA GLY A 9 14.10 20.06 27.03
C GLY A 9 15.47 20.30 26.41
N ARG A 10 16.16 19.21 26.05
CA ARG A 10 16.99 19.16 24.84
C ARG A 10 17.47 17.73 24.51
N ILE A 11 16.85 17.20 23.46
CA ILE A 11 17.47 16.49 22.32
C ILE A 11 18.45 15.38 22.73
N VAL A 12 17.92 14.16 22.81
CA VAL A 12 18.69 12.90 22.78
C VAL A 12 19.39 12.83 21.42
N SER A 13 20.64 13.27 21.38
CA SER A 13 21.58 12.95 20.33
C SER A 13 22.58 11.98 20.95
N LEU A 14 22.41 10.69 20.69
CA LEU A 14 23.47 9.71 20.91
C LEU A 14 23.59 8.89 19.63
N LEU A 15 24.41 9.44 18.73
CA LEU A 15 24.95 8.75 17.57
C LEU A 15 26.24 8.06 18.01
N VAL A 16 26.39 6.83 17.51
CA VAL A 16 27.65 6.19 17.12
C VAL A 16 28.48 5.49 18.21
N GLY A 17 28.67 4.19 17.98
CA GLY A 17 29.68 3.34 18.60
C GLY A 17 29.34 1.87 18.32
N ALA A 18 29.57 1.36 17.10
CA ALA A 18 30.80 0.66 16.71
C ALA A 18 30.55 -0.86 16.57
N CYS A 19 30.21 -1.31 15.36
CA CYS A 19 30.36 -2.71 14.95
C CYS A 19 31.32 -2.76 13.76
N LEU A 20 32.63 -2.74 14.06
CA LEU A 20 33.69 -3.14 13.14
C LEU A 20 33.83 -4.66 13.21
N GLY A 21 33.30 -5.34 12.19
CA GLY A 21 33.47 -6.78 11.99
C GLY A 21 33.28 -7.07 10.50
N ALA A 22 34.39 -7.34 9.84
CA ALA A 22 34.48 -7.59 8.41
C ALA A 22 33.49 -8.66 7.94
N GLY A 23 32.59 -8.25 7.05
CA GLY A 23 31.58 -9.09 6.39
C GLY A 23 30.89 -8.29 5.28
N PHE A 24 31.65 -7.48 4.54
CA PHE A 24 31.17 -6.64 3.45
C PHE A 24 31.00 -7.49 2.18
N LEU A 25 30.03 -8.40 2.22
CA LEU A 25 29.42 -9.01 1.05
C LEU A 25 27.91 -8.97 1.29
N THR A 26 27.34 -7.77 1.33
CA THR A 26 25.94 -7.60 0.97
C THR A 26 25.85 -7.95 -0.51
N VAL A 27 25.58 -9.22 -0.79
CA VAL A 27 24.94 -9.66 -2.02
C VAL A 27 23.72 -8.77 -2.16
N PHE A 28 23.82 -7.74 -3.00
CA PHE A 28 22.65 -7.06 -3.51
C PHE A 28 21.85 -8.16 -4.21
N PRO A 29 20.65 -8.53 -3.75
CA PRO A 29 19.81 -9.42 -4.53
C PRO A 29 19.64 -8.73 -5.87
N GLY A 30 20.10 -9.43 -6.92
CA GLY A 30 20.13 -8.93 -8.28
C GLY A 30 18.82 -8.24 -8.58
N GLU A 31 18.95 -7.01 -9.07
CA GLU A 31 17.93 -6.29 -9.78
C GLU A 31 17.20 -7.29 -10.68
N GLN A 32 15.99 -7.67 -10.28
CA GLN A 32 15.14 -8.53 -11.09
C GLN A 32 14.87 -7.72 -12.34
N ALA A 33 15.63 -8.02 -13.40
CA ALA A 33 15.43 -7.48 -14.73
C ALA A 33 13.93 -7.50 -14.97
N GLY A 34 13.32 -6.30 -15.02
CA GLY A 34 11.89 -6.14 -15.15
C GLY A 34 11.48 -6.84 -16.44
N ALA A 35 10.99 -8.07 -16.30
CA ALA A 35 10.37 -8.78 -17.40
C ALA A 35 9.28 -7.84 -17.92
N ALA A 36 9.41 -7.42 -19.17
CA ALA A 36 8.40 -6.59 -19.81
C ALA A 36 7.02 -7.19 -19.48
N PRO A 37 6.04 -6.39 -19.02
CA PRO A 37 4.77 -6.91 -18.54
C PRO A 37 4.20 -7.83 -19.60
N LYS A 38 4.12 -9.13 -19.26
CA LYS A 38 3.60 -10.15 -20.16
C LYS A 38 2.18 -9.73 -20.53
N LEU A 39 1.95 -9.44 -21.81
CA LEU A 39 0.63 -9.08 -22.29
C LEU A 39 -0.33 -10.21 -21.95
N LEU A 40 -1.43 -9.86 -21.29
CA LEU A 40 -2.50 -10.81 -21.02
C LEU A 40 -3.25 -11.06 -22.32
N PRO A 41 -3.56 -12.33 -22.66
CA PRO A 41 -4.42 -12.60 -23.79
C PRO A 41 -5.82 -12.04 -23.51
N GLY A 42 -6.50 -11.52 -24.55
CA GLY A 42 -7.76 -10.79 -24.38
C GLY A 42 -8.86 -11.57 -23.65
N TYR A 43 -8.93 -12.89 -23.82
CA TYR A 43 -9.87 -13.74 -23.08
C TYR A 43 -9.60 -13.73 -21.57
N ALA A 44 -8.32 -13.69 -21.15
CA ALA A 44 -7.95 -13.64 -19.75
C ALA A 44 -8.21 -12.25 -19.15
N ALA A 45 -8.00 -11.18 -19.94
CA ALA A 45 -8.34 -9.83 -19.52
C ALA A 45 -9.85 -9.69 -19.26
N LYS A 46 -10.67 -10.22 -20.17
CA LYS A 46 -12.13 -10.25 -20.03
C LYS A 46 -12.59 -11.05 -18.81
N GLU A 47 -12.09 -12.27 -18.65
CA GLU A 47 -12.43 -13.13 -17.51
C GLU A 47 -12.06 -12.46 -16.18
N ASN A 48 -10.88 -11.85 -16.09
CA ASN A 48 -10.44 -11.13 -14.88
C ASN A 48 -11.36 -9.93 -14.56
N ILE A 49 -11.77 -9.19 -15.59
CA ILE A 49 -12.70 -8.07 -15.44
C ILE A 49 -14.08 -8.56 -14.99
N ASP A 50 -14.58 -9.65 -15.56
CA ASP A 50 -15.84 -10.25 -15.15
C ASP A 50 -15.80 -10.72 -13.68
N GLN A 51 -14.68 -11.28 -13.23
CA GLN A 51 -14.50 -11.67 -11.82
C GLN A 51 -14.49 -10.46 -10.89
N VAL A 52 -13.79 -9.39 -11.26
CA VAL A 52 -13.74 -8.13 -10.49
C VAL A 52 -15.13 -7.49 -10.39
N ASN A 53 -15.87 -7.45 -11.50
CA ASN A 53 -17.21 -6.89 -11.55
C ASN A 53 -18.25 -7.71 -10.75
N LYS A 54 -18.11 -9.04 -10.72
CA LYS A 54 -19.01 -9.92 -9.95
C LYS A 54 -18.68 -9.96 -8.47
N GLY A 55 -17.40 -9.87 -8.12
CA GLY A 55 -16.92 -10.00 -6.74
C GLY A 55 -17.04 -8.74 -5.90
N ILE A 56 -17.12 -7.55 -6.53
CA ILE A 56 -17.14 -6.26 -5.84
C ILE A 56 -18.48 -5.56 -6.08
N LYS A 57 -19.13 -5.15 -4.99
CA LYS A 57 -20.25 -4.22 -5.05
C LYS A 57 -19.73 -2.81 -5.30
N TRP A 58 -19.79 -2.36 -6.54
CA TRP A 58 -19.38 -1.00 -6.92
C TRP A 58 -20.44 0.02 -6.51
N HIS A 59 -20.03 1.02 -5.74
CA HIS A 59 -20.88 2.16 -5.39
C HIS A 59 -20.61 3.33 -6.35
N THR A 60 -21.67 3.98 -6.81
CA THR A 60 -21.57 5.15 -7.71
C THR A 60 -21.41 6.47 -6.97
N ASN A 61 -21.60 6.48 -5.64
CA ASN A 61 -21.47 7.66 -4.80
C ASN A 61 -20.82 7.30 -3.46
N LEU A 62 -20.11 8.28 -2.89
CA LEU A 62 -19.33 8.10 -1.65
C LEU A 62 -20.23 7.85 -0.44
N ALA A 63 -21.39 8.52 -0.34
CA ALA A 63 -22.28 8.40 0.81
C ALA A 63 -22.80 6.97 1.02
N ALA A 64 -23.18 6.29 -0.07
CA ALA A 64 -23.59 4.88 -0.01
C ALA A 64 -22.43 3.96 0.39
N ALA A 65 -21.23 4.21 -0.13
CA ALA A 65 -20.04 3.44 0.25
C ALA A 65 -19.68 3.62 1.73
N GLU A 66 -19.77 4.85 2.25
CA GLU A 66 -19.54 5.15 3.67
C GLU A 66 -20.56 4.48 4.59
N SER A 67 -21.84 4.50 4.21
CA SER A 67 -22.90 3.83 4.98
C SER A 67 -22.61 2.33 5.11
N ASP A 68 -22.36 1.65 3.99
CA ASP A 68 -22.08 0.21 3.98
C ASP A 68 -20.78 -0.13 4.71
N ALA A 69 -19.74 0.68 4.54
CA ALA A 69 -18.45 0.49 5.21
C ALA A 69 -18.56 0.66 6.75
N ARG A 70 -19.32 1.64 7.22
CA ARG A 70 -19.60 1.84 8.66
C ARG A 70 -20.40 0.68 9.24
N GLN A 71 -21.40 0.18 8.52
CA GLN A 71 -22.18 -0.99 8.96
C GLN A 71 -21.34 -2.26 9.04
N GLN A 72 -20.41 -2.45 8.11
CA GLN A 72 -19.57 -3.64 8.04
C GLN A 72 -18.24 -3.53 8.80
N GLY A 73 -17.90 -2.34 9.32
CA GLY A 73 -16.61 -2.07 9.95
C GLY A 73 -15.42 -2.21 9.01
N LYS A 74 -15.59 -1.91 7.71
CA LYS A 74 -14.57 -2.08 6.66
C LYS A 74 -14.01 -0.74 6.20
N MET A 75 -12.80 -0.77 5.62
CA MET A 75 -12.21 0.40 4.95
C MET A 75 -12.87 0.68 3.60
N ILE A 76 -12.82 1.93 3.16
CA ILE A 76 -13.31 2.37 1.85
C ILE A 76 -12.13 2.45 0.88
N LEU A 77 -12.25 1.80 -0.27
CA LEU A 77 -11.37 1.99 -1.43
C LEU A 77 -12.14 2.80 -2.48
N TRP A 78 -11.62 3.98 -2.84
CA TRP A 78 -12.21 4.83 -3.87
C TRP A 78 -11.34 4.82 -5.14
N ILE A 79 -11.91 4.39 -6.25
CA ILE A 79 -11.23 4.34 -7.55
C ILE A 79 -12.03 5.16 -8.54
N GLN A 80 -11.38 6.11 -9.19
CA GLN A 80 -11.95 6.82 -10.33
C GLN A 80 -11.47 6.18 -11.63
N LEU A 81 -12.38 5.50 -12.33
CA LEU A 81 -12.10 4.85 -13.60
C LEU A 81 -12.56 5.76 -14.75
N VAL A 82 -11.70 5.90 -15.77
CA VAL A 82 -12.03 6.57 -17.03
C VAL A 82 -12.29 5.49 -18.08
N GLY A 83 -13.53 5.41 -18.59
CA GLY A 83 -13.95 4.38 -19.54
C GLY A 83 -14.87 3.31 -18.95
N LYS A 84 -15.08 2.21 -19.68
CA LYS A 84 -15.89 1.06 -19.25
C LYS A 84 -14.99 -0.09 -18.82
N MET A 85 -15.36 -0.75 -17.72
CA MET A 85 -14.71 -1.98 -17.26
C MET A 85 -15.44 -3.19 -17.87
N ASP A 86 -15.49 -3.29 -19.19
CA ASP A 86 -16.16 -4.38 -19.93
C ASP A 86 -15.18 -5.39 -20.55
N GLY A 87 -13.88 -5.13 -20.43
CA GLY A 87 -12.82 -6.00 -20.95
C GLY A 87 -12.75 -6.04 -22.48
N ALA A 88 -13.45 -5.14 -23.17
CA ALA A 88 -13.26 -4.91 -24.59
C ALA A 88 -12.02 -4.01 -24.77
N THR A 89 -10.86 -4.63 -25.00
CA THR A 89 -9.64 -3.97 -25.47
C THR A 89 -9.40 -4.28 -26.93
#